data_AF-D7GRD9-F1
#
_entry.id   AF-D7GRD9-F1
#
_cell.length_a   1.000
_cell.length_b   1.000
_cell.length_c   1.000
_cell.angle_alpha   90.00
_cell.angle_beta   90.00
_cell.angle_gamma   90.00
#
_symmetry.space_group_name_H-M   'P 1'
#
loop_
_entity.id
_entity.type
_entity.pdbx_description
1 polymer ?
#
loop_
_entity_poly.entity_id
_entity_poly.type
_entity_poly.pdbx_seq_one_letter_code
_entity_poly.pdbx_strand_id
1 'polypeptide(L)' 'MRESFVEAGLLEIYRYVPPPLLERFDPEAIDLDEFLEYLAKARYIQELEQGIVARAVSEVFSE' A
#
# COMPACT_ATOMS: atom_id res chain seq x y z
N MET A 1 4.62 -18.41 9.78
CA MET A 1 3.44 -17.50 9.87
C MET A 1 3.86 -16.04 9.98
N ARG A 2 4.70 -15.65 10.96
CA ARG A 2 5.16 -14.26 11.13
C ARG A 2 5.97 -13.73 9.94
N GLU A 3 6.88 -14.54 9.37
CA GLU A 3 7.66 -14.16 8.16
C GLU A 3 6.74 -13.88 6.96
N SER A 4 5.73 -14.73 6.73
CA SER A 4 4.77 -14.54 5.64
C SER A 4 3.94 -13.25 5.77
N PHE A 5 3.65 -12.80 6.99
CA PHE A 5 2.94 -11.53 7.21
C PHE A 5 3.83 -10.33 6.87
N VAL A 6 5.07 -10.33 7.37
CA VAL A 6 6.02 -9.23 7.12
C VAL A 6 6.34 -9.15 5.63
N GLU A 7 6.62 -10.28 4.98
CA GLU A 7 6.92 -10.35 3.55
C GLU A 7 5.74 -9.85 2.69
N ALA A 8 4.51 -10.26 3.01
CA ALA A 8 3.33 -9.77 2.31
C ALA A 8 3.13 -8.25 2.51
N GLY A 9 3.33 -7.75 3.72
CA GLY A 9 3.21 -6.32 4.00
C GLY A 9 4.30 -5.48 3.34
N LEU A 10 5.54 -5.98 3.25
CA LEU A 10 6.62 -5.32 2.50
C LEU A 10 6.26 -5.23 1.01
N LEU A 11 5.75 -6.30 0.40
CA LEU A 11 5.32 -6.28 -1.00
C LEU A 11 4.21 -5.26 -1.23
N GLU A 12 3.25 -5.16 -0.30
CA GLU A 12 2.16 -4.18 -0.36
C GLU A 12 2.68 -2.74 -0.25
N ILE A 13 3.59 -2.48 0.69
CA ILE A 13 4.26 -1.19 0.88
C ILE A 13 5.01 -0.77 -0.39
N TYR A 14 5.87 -1.63 -0.92
CA TYR A 14 6.63 -1.32 -2.15
C TYR A 14 5.75 -1.18 -3.38
N ARG A 15 4.59 -1.83 -3.42
CA ARG A 15 3.66 -1.75 -4.55
C ARG A 15 2.92 -0.41 -4.59
N TYR A 16 2.46 0.06 -3.44
CA TYR A 16 1.48 1.17 -3.39
C TYR A 16 2.05 2.48 -2.85
N VAL A 17 3.03 2.45 -1.94
CA VAL A 17 3.57 3.68 -1.36
C VAL A 17 4.51 4.35 -2.38
N PRO A 18 4.27 5.62 -2.77
CA PRO A 18 5.13 6.34 -3.70
C PRO A 18 6.58 6.43 -3.21
N PRO A 19 7.58 6.38 -4.11
CA PRO A 19 8.99 6.47 -3.73
C PRO A 19 9.34 7.68 -2.82
N PRO A 20 8.77 8.89 -3.01
CA PRO A 20 9.02 10.02 -2.10
C PRO A 20 8.58 9.79 -0.66
N LEU A 21 7.59 8.92 -0.43
CA LEU A 21 7.14 8.57 0.91
C LEU A 21 7.95 7.42 1.53
N LEU A 22 8.79 6.73 0.75
CA LEU A 22 9.66 5.64 1.20
C LEU A 22 11.08 6.09 1.53
N GLU A 23 11.42 7.38 1.39
CA GLU A 23 12.79 7.88 1.59
C GLU A 23 13.40 7.55 2.97
N ARG A 24 12.56 7.37 3.98
CA ARG A 24 12.95 7.02 5.36
C ARG A 24 12.58 5.59 5.76
N PHE A 25 12.04 4.81 4.83
CA PHE A 25 11.62 3.44 5.11
C PHE A 25 12.84 2.51 5.05
N ASP A 26 13.24 1.97 6.19
CA ASP A 26 14.30 0.98 6.29
C ASP A 26 13.74 -0.36 6.79
N PRO A 27 13.50 -1.36 5.92
CA PRO A 27 12.90 -2.63 6.31
C PRO A 27 13.74 -3.47 7.27
N GLU A 28 15.05 -3.20 7.40
CA GLU A 28 15.93 -3.94 8.30
C GLU A 28 15.98 -3.31 9.71
N ALA A 29 15.66 -2.02 9.83
CA ALA A 29 15.69 -1.26 11.09
C ALA A 29 14.31 -0.89 11.63
N ILE A 30 13.24 -1.10 10.87
CA ILE A 30 11.87 -0.70 11.21
C ILE A 30 11.31 -1.49 12.40
N ASP A 31 10.60 -0.80 13.28
CA ASP A 31 9.81 -1.43 14.34
C ASP A 31 8.40 -1.81 13.87
N LEU A 32 7.62 -2.48 14.74
CA LEU A 32 6.29 -2.93 14.36
C LEU A 32 5.32 -1.76 14.12
N ASP A 33 5.41 -0.69 14.89
CA ASP A 33 4.46 0.43 14.80
C ASP A 33 4.70 1.23 13.53
N GLU A 34 5.97 1.51 13.22
CA GLU A 34 6.38 2.15 11.98
C GLU A 34 6.01 1.27 10.78
N PHE A 35 6.23 -0.05 10.85
CA PHE A 35 5.80 -0.98 9.79
C PHE A 35 4.30 -0.90 9.52
N LEU A 36 3.48 -0.89 10.58
CA LEU A 36 2.03 -0.78 10.45
C LEU A 36 1.60 0.58 9.88
N GLU A 37 2.33 1.66 10.17
CA GLU A 37 2.07 2.97 9.56
C GLU A 37 2.29 2.95 8.04
N TYR A 38 3.41 2.39 7.56
CA TYR A 38 3.65 2.25 6.13
C TYR A 38 2.65 1.31 5.47
N LEU A 39 2.29 0.21 6.12
CA LEU A 39 1.27 -0.71 5.62
C LEU A 39 -0.10 -0.03 5.53
N ALA A 40 -0.46 0.80 6.50
CA ALA A 40 -1.69 1.59 6.47
C ALA A 40 -1.70 2.60 5.31
N LYS A 41 -0.57 3.29 5.06
CA LYS A 41 -0.42 4.17 3.90
C LYS A 41 -0.63 3.40 2.59
N ALA A 42 0.01 2.23 2.46
CA ALA A 42 -0.12 1.37 1.28
C ALA A 42 -1.60 1.01 1.00
N ARG A 43 -2.33 0.57 2.04
CA ARG A 43 -3.75 0.22 1.96
C ARG A 43 -4.64 1.37 1.56
N TYR A 44 -4.40 2.54 2.15
CA TYR A 44 -5.15 3.74 1.82
C TYR A 44 -4.99 4.11 0.34
N ILE A 45 -3.76 4.04 -0.17
CA ILE A 45 -3.47 4.33 -1.58
C ILE A 45 -4.12 3.28 -2.49
N GLN A 46 -4.02 2.00 -2.14
CA GLN A 46 -4.68 0.93 -2.88
C GLN A 46 -6.20 1.16 -2.98
N GLU A 47 -6.87 1.50 -1.87
CA GLU A 47 -8.30 1.79 -1.83
C GLU A 47 -8.65 2.99 -2.72
N LEU A 48 -7.83 4.05 -2.68
CA LEU A 48 -8.00 5.22 -3.52
C LEU A 48 -7.89 4.87 -5.01
N GLU A 49 -6.88 4.10 -5.42
CA GLU A 49 -6.71 3.63 -6.80
C GLU A 49 -7.90 2.79 -7.26
N GLN A 50 -8.37 1.86 -6.42
CA GLN A 50 -9.55 1.04 -6.71
C GLN A 50 -10.80 1.92 -6.93
N GLY A 51 -11.00 2.94 -6.08
CA GLY A 51 -12.09 3.88 -6.23
C GLY A 51 -12.01 4.70 -7.52
N ILE A 52 -10.81 5.10 -7.95
CA ILE A 52 -10.60 5.79 -9.23
C ILE A 52 -10.96 4.88 -10.40
N VAL A 53 -10.43 3.64 -10.41
CA VAL A 53 -10.70 2.67 -11.47
C VAL A 53 -12.18 2.30 -11.52
N ALA A 54 -12.81 2.04 -10.38
CA ALA A 54 -14.23 1.69 -10.31
C ALA A 54 -15.13 2.81 -10.86
N ARG A 55 -14.84 4.08 -10.53
CA ARG A 55 -15.55 5.23 -11.10
C ARG A 55 -15.35 5.33 -12.61
N ALA A 56 -14.11 5.21 -13.08
CA ALA A 56 -13.82 5.25 -14.51
C ALA A 56 -14.54 4.14 -15.30
N VAL A 57 -14.55 2.91 -14.76
CA VAL A 57 -15.31 1.79 -15.35
C VAL A 57 -16.80 2.11 -15.36
N SER A 58 -17.36 2.60 -14.25
CA SER A 58 -18.77 2.99 -14.19
C SER A 58 -19.08 4.03 -15.27
N GLU A 59 -18.27 5.09 -15.41
CA GLU A 59 -18.49 6.14 -16.42
C GLU A 59 -18.44 5.62 -17.86
N VAL A 60 -17.54 4.69 -18.17
CA VAL A 60 -17.39 4.14 -19.53
C VAL A 60 -18.49 3.16 -19.90
N PHE A 61 -19.01 2.38 -18.94
CA PHE A 61 -19.91 1.25 -19.20
C PHE A 61 -21.35 1.47 -18.69
N SER A 62 -21.76 2.69 -18.33
CA SER A 62 -23.13 3.01 -17.87
C SER A 62 -24.19 3.09 -18.99
N GLU A 63 -24.04 2.35 -20.09
CA GLU A 63 -25.08 2.20 -21.13
C GLU A 63 -26.12 1.13 -20.79
#